data_AF-A0A2P5X5W7-F1
#
_entry.id   AF-A0A2P5X5W7-F1
#
_cell.length_a   1.000
_cell.length_b   1.000
_cell.length_c   1.000
_cell.angle_alpha   90.00
_cell.angle_beta   90.00
_cell.angle_gamma   90.00
#
_symmetry.space_group_name_H-M   'P 1'
#
loop_
_entity.id
_entity.type
_entity.pdbx_description
1 polymer ?
#
loop_
_entity_poly.entity_id
_entity_poly.type
_entity_poly.pdbx_seq_one_letter_code
_entity_poly.pdbx_strand_id
1 'polypeptide(L)' 'MKVKVDRDESSPYAAMLAAQDELRITALHIKLRATGGNKTKTPGLGAQSALRALARSRMKIGRIGKATTN' A
#
# COMPACT_ATOMS: atom_id res chain seq x y z
N MET A 1 -14.65 2.76 1.41
CA MET A 1 -14.13 2.74 0.03
C MET A 1 -13.75 4.16 -0.38
N LYS A 2 -12.51 4.40 -0.85
CA LYS A 2 -11.99 5.76 -1.11
C LYS A 2 -12.27 6.29 -2.52
N VAL A 3 -12.67 5.43 -3.44
CA VAL A 3 -13.04 5.79 -4.82
C VAL A 3 -14.47 5.36 -5.10
N LYS A 4 -15.17 6.12 -5.96
CA LYS A 4 -16.57 5.88 -6.32
C LYS A 4 -16.74 5.00 -7.57
N VAL A 5 -15.64 4.72 -8.27
CA VAL A 5 -15.62 3.98 -9.54
C VAL A 5 -14.69 2.79 -9.39
N ASP A 6 -15.18 1.59 -9.69
CA ASP A 6 -14.44 0.33 -9.52
C ASP A 6 -13.12 0.31 -10.31
N ARG A 7 -13.08 1.00 -11.45
CA ARG A 7 -11.89 1.13 -12.30
C ARG A 7 -10.72 1.81 -11.59
N ASP A 8 -10.99 2.70 -10.65
CA ASP A 8 -9.97 3.52 -9.99
C ASP A 8 -9.41 2.87 -8.72
N GLU A 9 -9.91 1.70 -8.32
CA GLU A 9 -9.48 1.00 -7.10
C GLU A 9 -7.99 0.65 -7.10
N SER A 10 -7.45 0.29 -8.27
CA SER A 10 -6.03 -0.05 -8.44
C SER A 10 -5.14 1.19 -8.72
N SER A 11 -5.75 2.39 -8.76
CA SER A 11 -5.04 3.61 -9.12
C SER A 11 -4.03 4.03 -8.04
N PRO A 12 -2.90 4.63 -8.44
CA PRO A 12 -1.95 5.25 -7.51
C PRO A 12 -2.59 6.27 -6.57
N TYR A 13 -3.59 7.01 -7.06
CA TYR A 13 -4.27 8.06 -6.32
C TYR A 13 -5.13 7.49 -5.18
N ALA A 14 -5.91 6.44 -5.47
CA ALA A 14 -6.71 5.73 -4.46
C ALA A 14 -5.82 5.20 -3.32
N ALA A 15 -4.66 4.65 -3.67
CA ALA A 15 -3.70 4.10 -2.71
C ALA A 15 -3.08 5.18 -1.79
N MET A 16 -2.83 6.39 -2.32
CA MET A 16 -2.33 7.50 -1.51
C MET A 16 -3.38 8.02 -0.52
N LEU A 17 -4.62 8.19 -0.99
CA LEU A 17 -5.72 8.63 -0.12
C LEU A 17 -5.98 7.65 1.02
N ALA A 18 -5.93 6.35 0.73
CA ALA A 18 -6.08 5.31 1.75
C ALA A 18 -4.93 5.32 2.78
N ALA A 19 -3.71 5.64 2.35
CA ALA A 19 -2.54 5.69 3.22
C ALA A 19 -2.49 6.93 4.13
N GLN A 20 -3.27 7.97 3.83
CA GLN A 20 -3.29 9.22 4.59
C GLN A 20 -4.32 9.26 5.71
N ASP A 21 -5.21 8.28 5.81
CA ASP A 21 -6.18 8.24 6.89
C ASP A 21 -5.46 8.24 8.25
N GLU A 22 -5.98 9.07 9.17
CA GLU A 22 -5.36 9.34 10.46
C GLU A 22 -5.27 8.09 11.33
N LEU A 23 -4.15 7.40 11.23
CA LEU A 23 -3.78 6.34 12.16
C LEU A 23 -2.89 6.98 13.24
N ARG A 24 -3.31 6.89 14.52
CA ARG A 24 -2.54 7.33 15.70
C ARG A 24 -1.33 6.43 15.98
N ILE A 25 -0.59 6.04 14.95
CA ILE A 25 0.52 5.09 15.02
C ILE A 25 1.81 5.82 14.64
N THR A 26 2.84 5.68 15.47
CA THR A 26 4.13 6.37 15.34
C THR A 26 5.15 5.61 14.48
N ALA A 27 5.06 4.28 14.41
CA ALA A 27 5.98 3.45 13.61
C ALA A 27 5.29 2.20 13.02
N LEU A 28 5.68 1.80 11.81
CA LEU A 28 5.11 0.66 11.09
C LEU A 28 6.20 -0.19 10.41
N HIS A 29 6.03 -1.52 10.47
CA HIS A 29 6.72 -2.46 9.59
C HIS A 29 5.84 -2.76 8.39
N ILE A 30 6.39 -2.65 7.18
CA ILE A 30 5.59 -2.79 5.95
C ILE A 30 5.93 -4.11 5.27
N LYS A 31 4.93 -4.94 5.01
CA LYS A 31 5.05 -6.13 4.16
C LYS A 31 4.23 -5.95 2.90
N LEU A 32 4.89 -6.01 1.75
CA LEU A 32 4.25 -5.84 0.46
C LEU A 32 3.79 -7.21 -0.08
N ARG A 33 2.51 -7.29 -0.45
CA ARG A 33 1.87 -8.51 -0.97
C ARG A 33 1.20 -8.23 -2.31
N ALA A 34 1.50 -9.10 -3.28
CA ALA A 34 0.76 -9.21 -4.53
C ALA A 34 -0.28 -10.33 -4.43
N THR A 35 -1.15 -10.46 -5.42
CA THR A 35 -2.22 -11.49 -5.43
C THR A 35 -1.68 -12.91 -5.20
N GLY A 36 -0.52 -13.25 -5.79
CA GLY A 36 0.19 -14.50 -5.50
C GLY A 36 -0.44 -15.78 -6.10
N GLY A 37 0.10 -16.95 -5.74
CA GLY A 37 -0.31 -18.25 -6.30
C GLY A 37 -0.06 -18.34 -7.81
N ASN A 38 -1.07 -18.80 -8.57
CA ASN A 38 -1.05 -18.84 -10.06
C ASN A 38 -1.28 -17.48 -10.72
N LYS A 39 -1.54 -16.43 -9.95
CA LYS A 39 -1.76 -15.06 -10.44
C LYS A 39 -0.47 -14.24 -10.33
N THR A 40 -0.57 -12.93 -10.60
CA THR A 40 0.57 -12.02 -10.57
C THR A 40 1.24 -11.98 -9.18
N LYS A 41 2.55 -12.22 -9.17
CA LYS A 41 3.44 -12.09 -8.00
C LYS A 41 4.06 -10.70 -7.88
N THR A 42 3.78 -9.84 -8.86
CA THR A 42 4.21 -8.43 -8.90
C THR A 42 3.17 -7.56 -8.19
N PRO A 43 3.56 -6.74 -7.21
CA PRO A 43 2.67 -5.78 -6.55
C PRO A 43 2.05 -4.80 -7.56
N GLY A 44 0.83 -4.35 -7.30
CA GLY A 44 0.13 -3.40 -8.17
C GLY A 44 0.74 -2.00 -8.16
N LEU A 45 0.33 -1.17 -9.12
CA LEU A 45 0.83 0.21 -9.32
C LEU A 45 0.66 1.12 -8.09
N GLY A 46 -0.36 0.86 -7.25
CA GLY A 46 -0.60 1.60 -6.01
C GLY A 46 0.39 1.31 -4.87
N ALA A 47 1.17 0.22 -4.95
CA ALA A 47 2.06 -0.22 -3.88
C ALA A 47 3.10 0.84 -3.49
N GLN A 48 3.81 1.36 -4.48
CA GLN A 48 4.87 2.35 -4.26
C GLN A 48 4.30 3.71 -3.84
N SER A 49 3.13 4.07 -4.37
CA SER A 49 2.43 5.31 -4.05
C SER A 49 1.96 5.34 -2.60
N ALA A 50 1.36 4.24 -2.11
CA ALA A 50 0.98 4.10 -0.71
C ALA A 50 2.20 4.19 0.24
N LEU A 51 3.28 3.48 -0.07
CA LEU A 51 4.51 3.53 0.73
C LEU A 51 5.07 4.96 0.82
N ARG A 52 5.07 5.67 -0.31
CA ARG A 52 5.54 7.05 -0.39
C ARG A 52 4.64 8.01 0.38
N ALA A 53 3.33 7.78 0.42
CA ALA A 53 2.40 8.57 1.22
C ALA A 53 2.66 8.35 2.73
N LEU A 54 2.86 7.10 3.16
CA LEU A 54 3.19 6.75 4.56
C LEU A 54 4.53 7.35 5.01
N ALA A 55 5.54 7.35 4.13
CA ALA A 55 6.82 7.98 4.44
C ALA A 55 6.72 9.50 4.65
N ARG A 56 5.67 10.15 4.09
CA ARG A 56 5.43 11.59 4.21
C ARG A 56 4.50 11.95 5.37
N SER A 57 3.69 11.02 5.87
CA SER A 57 2.76 11.25 6.99
C SER A 57 3.43 11.29 8.37
N ARG A 58 4.74 11.58 8.42
CA ARG A 58 5.58 11.59 9.64
C ARG A 58 5.60 10.24 10.41
N MET A 59 5.26 9.14 9.76
CA MET A 59 5.38 7.79 10.32
C MET A 59 6.80 7.25 10.18
N LYS A 60 7.32 6.59 11.21
CA LYS A 60 8.61 5.87 11.12
C LYS A 60 8.40 4.53 10.43
N ILE A 61 9.01 4.34 9.27
CA ILE A 61 9.01 3.05 8.58
C ILE A 61 10.20 2.23 9.10
N GLY A 62 9.90 1.08 9.69
CA GLY A 62 10.91 0.09 10.08
C GLY A 62 11.33 -0.76 8.88
N ARG A 63 11.36 -2.08 9.07
CA ARG A 63 11.63 -3.05 8.00
C ARG A 63 10.53 -3.05 6.93
N ILE A 64 10.94 -2.95 5.67
CA ILE A 64 10.11 -3.22 4.50
C ILE A 64 10.47 -4.62 3.98
N GLY A 65 9.48 -5.49 3.80
CA GLY A 65 9.69 -6.86 3.32
C GLY A 65 8.66 -7.29 2.27
N LYS A 66 8.94 -8.39 1.57
CA LYS A 66 7.99 -9.01 0.66
C LYS A 66 7.27 -10.16 1.37
N ALA A 67 5.95 -10.19 1.31
CA ALA A 67 5.15 -11.35 1.72
C ALA A 67 4.68 -12.07 0.44
N THR A 68 5.46 -13.06 -0.01
CA THR A 68 5.06 -13.94 -1.11
C THR A 68 4.28 -15.13 -0.57
N THR A 69 3.09 -15.37 -1.12
CA THR A 69 2.40 -16.66 -1.01
C THR A 69 2.88 -17.49 -2.20
N ASN A 70 3.52 -18.64 -1.96
CA ASN A 70 4.02 -19.53 -3.03
C ASN A 70 2.88 -20.02 -3.92
#